data_AF-A0A3A9GL52-F1
#
_entry.id   AF-A0A3A9GL52-F1
#
_cell.length_a   1.000
_cell.length_b   1.000
_cell.length_c   1.000
_cell.angle_alpha   90.00
_cell.angle_beta   90.00
_cell.angle_gamma   90.00
#
_symmetry.space_group_name_H-M   'P 1'
#
loop_
_entity.id
_entity.type
_entity.pdbx_description
1 polymer ?
#
loop_
_entity_poly.entity_id
_entity_poly.type
_entity_poly.pdbx_seq_one_letter_code
_entity_poly.pdbx_strand_id
1 'polypeptide(L)'
;MIMDMLPKVEVSFVISGKDFDLSMLTEELNISPSETRSLEDWPEAVKNNVHIPEELQPVYEWCISEKEELCLQIETPIRRIISQIEGKEQVLMEFCKRYGLKKSLCIVIHGEDMGLPDITLSPYIVGYFGKLEALITFDIYVY
;
A
#
# COMPACT_ATOMS: atom_id res chain seq x y z
N MET A 1 22.30 2.73 24.32
CA MET A 1 21.04 2.00 24.06
C MET A 1 20.00 3.00 23.55
N ILE A 2 20.08 3.39 22.27
CA ILE A 2 19.07 4.22 21.59
C ILE A 2 18.51 3.47 20.36
N MET A 3 19.24 2.47 19.85
CA MET A 3 18.84 1.71 18.65
C MET A 3 17.59 0.83 18.84
N ASP A 4 17.22 0.44 20.06
CA ASP A 4 16.07 -0.43 20.30
C ASP A 4 14.73 0.32 20.45
N MET A 5 14.70 1.65 20.34
CA MET A 5 13.46 2.46 20.49
C MET A 5 13.08 3.24 19.23
N LEU A 6 13.77 3.02 18.10
CA LEU A 6 13.43 3.72 16.87
C LEU A 6 12.28 2.99 16.16
N PRO A 7 11.30 3.74 15.63
CA PRO A 7 10.11 3.13 15.09
C PRO A 7 10.42 2.44 13.76
N LYS A 8 9.61 1.43 13.46
CA LYS A 8 9.61 0.73 12.18
C LYS A 8 8.46 1.26 11.36
N VAL A 9 8.74 1.54 10.10
CA VAL A 9 7.73 2.04 9.17
C VAL A 9 7.72 1.15 7.95
N GLU A 10 6.54 0.65 7.63
CA GLU A 10 6.25 -0.05 6.38
C GLU A 10 5.27 0.79 5.57
N VAL A 11 5.60 1.03 4.31
CA VAL A 11 4.75 1.76 3.37
C VAL A 11 4.46 0.86 2.19
N SER A 12 3.19 0.65 1.91
CA SER A 12 2.72 -0.21 0.84
C SER A 12 1.79 0.56 -0.08
N PHE A 13 2.08 0.56 -1.38
CA PHE A 13 1.10 0.99 -2.38
C PHE A 13 0.39 -0.24 -2.92
N VAL A 14 -0.92 -0.29 -2.72
CA VAL A 14 -1.77 -1.45 -3.00
C VAL A 14 -2.78 -1.09 -4.07
N ILE A 15 -2.91 -1.96 -5.07
CA ILE A 15 -4.00 -1.95 -6.04
C ILE A 15 -4.87 -3.16 -5.73
N SER A 16 -6.18 -2.93 -5.53
CA SER A 16 -7.11 -3.99 -5.18
C SER A 16 -8.41 -3.96 -5.99
N GLY A 17 -8.97 -5.15 -6.24
CA GLY A 17 -10.20 -5.29 -7.00
C GLY A 17 -10.73 -6.71 -7.04
N LYS A 18 -11.97 -6.85 -7.52
CA LYS A 18 -12.68 -8.14 -7.54
C LYS A 18 -12.20 -9.08 -8.64
N ASP A 19 -11.77 -8.52 -9.76
CA ASP A 19 -11.46 -9.30 -10.95
C ASP A 19 -10.45 -8.55 -11.84
N PHE A 20 -9.18 -8.93 -11.73
CA PHE A 20 -8.13 -8.51 -12.65
C PHE A 20 -6.95 -9.46 -12.61
N ASP A 21 -6.16 -9.46 -13.69
CA ASP A 21 -4.96 -10.27 -13.80
C ASP A 21 -3.74 -9.53 -13.19
N LEU A 22 -3.21 -10.09 -12.12
CA LEU A 22 -2.02 -9.59 -11.40
C LEU A 22 -0.77 -9.57 -12.28
N SER A 23 -0.62 -10.55 -13.16
CA SER A 23 0.51 -10.65 -14.09
C SER A 23 0.40 -9.60 -15.19
N MET A 24 -0.80 -9.36 -15.71
CA MET A 24 -1.05 -8.31 -16.70
C MET A 24 -0.72 -6.92 -16.15
N LEU A 25 -1.10 -6.62 -14.90
CA LEU A 25 -0.74 -5.36 -14.25
C LEU A 25 0.78 -5.19 -14.13
N THR A 26 1.47 -6.27 -13.73
CA THR A 26 2.95 -6.30 -13.63
C THR A 26 3.61 -5.99 -14.97
N GLU A 27 3.11 -6.58 -16.06
CA GLU A 27 3.61 -6.36 -17.42
C GLU A 27 3.32 -4.94 -17.93
N GLU A 28 2.10 -4.42 -17.77
CA GLU A 28 1.73 -3.08 -18.23
C GLU A 28 2.52 -1.98 -17.49
N LEU A 29 2.70 -2.12 -16.18
CA LEU A 29 3.50 -1.16 -15.40
C LEU A 29 5.00 -1.36 -15.63
N ASN A 30 5.43 -2.58 -15.95
CA ASN A 30 6.83 -3.02 -15.90
C ASN A 30 7.44 -2.74 -14.52
N ILE A 31 6.71 -3.12 -13.47
CA ILE A 31 7.11 -3.05 -12.06
C ILE A 31 6.89 -4.44 -11.47
N SER A 32 7.89 -4.99 -10.79
CA SER A 32 7.72 -6.25 -10.06
C SER A 32 7.08 -5.96 -8.69
N PRO A 33 5.94 -6.58 -8.35
CA PRO A 33 5.34 -6.41 -7.03
C PRO A 33 6.23 -7.00 -5.94
N SER A 34 6.17 -6.41 -4.75
CA SER A 34 6.71 -7.01 -3.52
C SER A 34 5.84 -8.18 -3.05
N GLU A 35 4.53 -8.08 -3.24
CA GLU A 35 3.56 -9.10 -2.87
C GLU A 35 2.35 -9.04 -3.80
N THR A 36 1.76 -10.22 -4.02
CA THR A 36 0.45 -10.33 -4.66
C THR A 36 -0.42 -11.27 -3.85
N ARG A 37 -1.72 -11.00 -3.83
CA ARG A 37 -2.72 -11.85 -3.20
C ARG A 37 -3.81 -12.20 -4.19
N SER A 38 -4.07 -13.48 -4.36
CA SER A 38 -5.19 -14.01 -5.13
C SER A 38 -6.35 -14.39 -4.22
N LEU A 39 -7.52 -14.70 -4.79
CA LEU A 39 -8.68 -15.20 -4.03
C LEU A 39 -8.36 -16.51 -3.27
N GLU A 40 -7.42 -17.30 -3.77
CA GLU A 40 -7.03 -18.57 -3.16
C GLU A 40 -6.23 -18.38 -1.86
N ASP A 41 -5.59 -17.22 -1.69
CA ASP A 41 -4.77 -16.88 -0.52
C ASP A 41 -5.60 -16.33 0.66
N TRP A 42 -6.92 -16.20 0.48
CA TRP A 42 -7.82 -15.80 1.57
C TRP A 42 -8.18 -17.00 2.46
N PRO A 43 -8.31 -16.79 3.79
CA PRO A 43 -8.73 -17.87 4.69
C PRO A 43 -10.07 -18.47 4.26
N GLU A 44 -10.21 -19.80 4.36
CA GLU A 44 -11.43 -20.54 3.98
C GLU A 44 -12.70 -20.01 4.68
N ALA A 45 -12.55 -19.50 5.91
CA ALA A 45 -13.64 -18.87 6.66
C ALA A 45 -14.27 -17.64 5.98
N VAL A 46 -13.54 -17.02 5.05
CA VAL A 46 -13.92 -15.78 4.35
C VAL A 46 -14.14 -16.03 2.86
N LYS A 47 -13.33 -16.90 2.24
CA LYS A 47 -13.28 -17.14 0.80
C LYS A 47 -14.63 -17.44 0.13
N ASN A 48 -15.44 -18.28 0.78
CA ASN A 48 -16.75 -18.71 0.28
C ASN A 48 -17.94 -18.17 1.10
N ASN A 49 -17.67 -17.20 1.98
CA ASN A 49 -18.68 -16.71 2.91
C ASN A 49 -19.52 -15.59 2.27
N VAL A 50 -20.68 -15.94 1.74
CA VAL A 50 -21.61 -14.99 1.11
C VAL A 50 -22.28 -14.02 2.08
N HIS A 51 -22.10 -14.20 3.39
CA HIS A 51 -22.72 -13.37 4.42
C HIS A 51 -21.83 -12.24 4.94
N ILE A 52 -20.57 -12.17 4.50
CA ILE A 52 -19.71 -11.05 4.88
C ILE A 52 -20.06 -9.80 4.05
N PRO A 53 -19.97 -8.59 4.65
CA PRO A 53 -20.10 -7.34 3.93
C PRO A 53 -19.17 -7.28 2.71
N GLU A 54 -19.62 -6.60 1.65
CA GLU A 54 -18.91 -6.54 0.37
C GLU A 54 -17.47 -6.00 0.52
N GLU A 55 -17.28 -5.06 1.44
CA GLU A 55 -15.99 -4.47 1.80
C GLU A 55 -15.02 -5.43 2.48
N LEU A 56 -15.51 -6.53 3.07
CA LEU A 56 -14.71 -7.57 3.71
C LEU A 56 -14.56 -8.83 2.84
N GLN A 57 -15.23 -8.86 1.69
CA GLN A 57 -15.12 -9.98 0.78
C GLN A 57 -13.72 -10.03 0.14
N PRO A 58 -13.22 -11.23 -0.16
CA PRO A 58 -11.94 -11.42 -0.84
C PRO A 58 -11.80 -10.56 -2.10
N VAL A 59 -10.57 -10.11 -2.33
CA VAL A 59 -10.14 -9.35 -3.50
C VAL A 59 -8.76 -9.81 -3.94
N TYR A 60 -8.43 -9.55 -5.20
CA TYR A 60 -7.06 -9.60 -5.68
C TYR A 60 -6.31 -8.35 -5.21
N GLU A 61 -5.07 -8.51 -4.80
CA GLU A 61 -4.20 -7.41 -4.36
C GLU A 61 -2.85 -7.50 -5.07
N TRP A 62 -2.38 -6.36 -5.57
CA TRP A 62 -1.05 -6.18 -6.13
C TRP A 62 -0.35 -5.07 -5.34
N CYS A 63 0.85 -5.33 -4.83
CA CYS A 63 1.49 -4.46 -3.85
C CYS A 63 2.97 -4.22 -4.17
N ILE A 64 3.43 -2.98 -4.00
CA ILE A 64 4.84 -2.64 -3.80
C ILE A 64 5.02 -2.07 -2.39
N SER A 65 6.06 -2.53 -1.69
CA SER A 65 6.29 -2.19 -0.29
C SER A 65 7.74 -1.73 -0.04
N GLU A 66 7.88 -0.76 0.84
CA GLU A 66 9.15 -0.28 1.38
C GLU A 66 9.12 -0.43 2.89
N LYS A 67 10.11 -1.13 3.44
CA LYS A 67 10.25 -1.35 4.89
C LYS A 67 11.51 -0.66 5.38
N GLU A 68 11.36 0.18 6.37
CA GLU A 68 12.47 0.90 7.01
C GLU A 68 12.52 0.52 8.49
N GLU A 69 13.60 -0.16 8.85
CA GLU A 69 14.00 -0.35 10.24
C GLU A 69 14.70 0.95 10.69
N LEU A 70 14.31 1.50 11.84
CA LEU A 70 14.85 2.75 12.38
C LEU A 70 14.45 4.02 11.58
N CYS A 71 13.17 4.16 11.28
CA CYS A 71 12.66 5.26 10.46
C CYS A 71 12.23 6.46 11.33
N LEU A 72 12.91 7.61 11.23
CA LEU A 72 12.51 8.82 11.96
C LEU A 72 11.46 9.67 11.21
N GLN A 73 11.28 9.47 9.91
CA GLN A 73 10.41 10.29 9.06
C GLN A 73 9.74 9.43 8.00
N ILE A 74 8.40 9.38 8.03
CA ILE A 74 7.63 8.53 7.13
C ILE A 74 7.73 8.93 5.65
N GLU A 75 8.11 10.18 5.35
CA GLU A 75 8.25 10.63 3.96
C GLU A 75 9.31 9.83 3.19
N THR A 76 10.34 9.32 3.87
CA THR A 76 11.45 8.62 3.21
C THR A 76 10.99 7.37 2.48
N PRO A 77 10.35 6.38 3.14
CA PRO A 77 9.80 5.21 2.44
C PRO A 77 8.69 5.59 1.44
N ILE A 78 7.87 6.61 1.72
CA ILE A 78 6.83 7.08 0.78
C ILE A 78 7.45 7.58 -0.54
N ARG A 79 8.55 8.35 -0.48
CA ARG A 79 9.21 8.85 -1.69
C ARG A 79 9.83 7.73 -2.53
N ARG A 80 10.27 6.63 -1.90
CA ARG A 80 10.75 5.45 -2.62
C ARG A 80 9.61 4.77 -3.38
N ILE A 81 8.45 4.59 -2.75
CA ILE A 81 7.24 4.13 -3.44
C ILE A 81 6.90 5.02 -4.64
N ILE A 82 6.91 6.35 -4.46
CA ILE A 82 6.68 7.29 -5.57
C ILE A 82 7.68 7.05 -6.71
N SER A 83 8.98 6.91 -6.40
CA SER A 83 10.01 6.70 -7.41
C SER A 83 9.86 5.40 -8.21
N GLN A 84 9.19 4.39 -7.64
CA GLN A 84 8.87 3.14 -8.36
C GLN A 84 7.72 3.33 -9.36
N ILE A 85 6.77 4.23 -9.06
CA ILE A 85 5.57 4.51 -9.88
C ILE A 85 5.84 5.62 -10.91
N GLU A 86 6.85 6.47 -10.67
CA GLU A 86 7.13 7.66 -11.46
C GLU A 86 7.28 7.36 -12.96
N GLY A 87 6.48 8.07 -13.77
CA GLY A 87 6.42 7.88 -15.23
C GLY A 87 5.46 6.78 -15.69
N LYS A 88 4.78 6.09 -14.78
CA LYS A 88 3.77 5.05 -15.06
C LYS A 88 2.36 5.44 -14.64
N GLU A 89 2.16 6.65 -14.15
CA GLU A 89 0.90 7.11 -13.56
C GLU A 89 -0.28 6.98 -14.52
N GLN A 90 -0.10 7.38 -15.79
CA GLN A 90 -1.17 7.31 -16.77
C GLN A 90 -1.59 5.85 -17.04
N VAL A 91 -0.62 4.96 -17.26
CA VAL A 91 -0.87 3.52 -17.48
C VAL A 91 -1.59 2.92 -16.29
N LEU A 92 -1.11 3.22 -15.07
CA LEU A 92 -1.72 2.77 -13.82
C LEU A 92 -3.17 3.25 -13.68
N MET A 93 -3.42 4.54 -13.92
CA MET A 93 -4.76 5.10 -13.82
C MET A 93 -5.71 4.51 -14.85
N GLU A 94 -5.26 4.35 -16.10
CA GLU A 94 -6.05 3.76 -17.18
C GLU A 94 -6.38 2.29 -16.91
N PHE A 95 -5.40 1.50 -16.46
CA PHE A 95 -5.61 0.11 -16.07
C PHE A 95 -6.62 0.01 -14.92
N CYS A 96 -6.39 0.78 -13.86
CA CYS A 96 -7.30 0.76 -12.71
C CYS A 96 -8.72 1.20 -13.08
N LYS A 97 -8.87 2.18 -13.97
CA LYS A 97 -10.18 2.61 -14.45
C LYS A 97 -10.86 1.53 -15.29
N ARG A 98 -10.11 0.84 -16.15
CA ARG A 98 -10.61 -0.26 -17.00
C ARG A 98 -11.22 -1.39 -16.18
N TYR A 99 -10.59 -1.73 -15.05
CA TYR A 99 -11.01 -2.85 -14.19
C TYR A 99 -11.72 -2.41 -12.89
N GLY A 100 -11.99 -1.12 -12.70
CA GLY A 100 -12.66 -0.61 -11.49
C GLY A 100 -11.85 -0.81 -10.19
N LEU A 101 -10.52 -0.77 -10.27
CA LEU A 101 -9.62 -1.04 -9.16
C LEU A 101 -9.46 0.16 -8.23
N LYS A 102 -9.31 -0.13 -6.94
CA LYS A 102 -8.98 0.84 -5.90
C LYS A 102 -7.46 0.93 -5.75
N LYS A 103 -6.97 2.10 -5.35
CA LYS A 103 -5.57 2.31 -4.98
C LYS A 103 -5.49 2.81 -3.55
N SER A 104 -4.52 2.34 -2.79
CA SER A 104 -4.23 2.86 -1.46
C SER A 104 -2.73 2.91 -1.17
N LEU A 105 -2.34 3.90 -0.40
CA LEU A 105 -1.04 3.98 0.27
C LEU A 105 -1.26 3.65 1.75
N CYS A 106 -0.88 2.44 2.16
CA CYS A 106 -0.96 1.98 3.53
C CYS A 106 0.35 2.26 4.26
N ILE A 107 0.29 2.99 5.37
CA ILE A 107 1.47 3.33 6.19
C ILE A 107 1.30 2.66 7.54
N VAL A 108 2.10 1.63 7.80
CA VAL A 108 2.12 0.90 9.07
C VAL A 108 3.29 1.39 9.91
N ILE A 109 3.01 1.82 11.12
CA ILE A 109 4.00 2.38 12.05
C ILE A 109 3.99 1.54 13.33
N HIS A 110 5.14 1.00 13.68
CA HIS A 110 5.39 0.36 14.98
C HIS A 110 6.38 1.22 15.77
N GLY A 111 6.03 1.60 16.99
CA GLY A 111 6.93 2.35 17.87
C GLY A 111 6.67 2.09 19.34
N GLU A 112 7.59 2.52 20.18
CA GLU A 112 7.47 2.51 21.63
C GLU A 112 6.87 3.84 22.13
N ASP A 113 6.42 3.89 23.39
CA ASP A 113 5.99 5.15 24.01
C ASP A 113 7.07 6.24 23.85
N MET A 114 6.64 7.43 23.41
CA MET A 114 7.50 8.58 23.06
C MET A 114 8.51 8.35 21.92
N GLY A 115 8.44 7.21 21.20
CA GLY A 115 9.35 6.78 20.15
C GLY A 115 8.72 6.68 18.75
N LEU A 116 7.78 7.57 18.42
CA LEU A 116 7.11 7.60 17.10
C LEU A 116 7.89 8.46 16.08
N PRO A 117 7.74 8.16 14.77
CA PRO A 117 8.39 8.97 13.73
C PRO A 117 7.67 10.31 13.59
N ASP A 118 8.33 11.25 12.91
CA ASP A 118 7.65 12.40 12.33
C ASP A 118 6.66 11.92 11.25
N ILE A 119 5.37 12.12 11.52
CA ILE A 119 4.23 11.80 10.64
C ILE A 119 3.86 13.06 9.87
N THR A 120 4.67 13.40 8.88
CA THR A 120 4.44 14.54 7.99
C THR A 120 4.16 14.06 6.57
N LEU A 121 3.10 14.60 5.95
CA LEU A 121 2.83 14.48 4.52
C LEU A 121 2.95 15.85 3.87
N SER A 122 4.02 16.07 3.11
CA SER A 122 4.19 17.32 2.36
C SER A 122 3.09 17.50 1.29
N PRO A 123 2.84 18.75 0.86
CA PRO A 123 1.90 19.04 -0.24
C PRO A 123 2.22 18.27 -1.53
N TYR A 124 3.51 17.94 -1.76
CA TYR A 124 3.92 17.10 -2.86
C TYR A 124 3.36 15.67 -2.74
N ILE A 125 3.51 15.02 -1.59
CA ILE A 125 3.01 13.65 -1.36
C ILE A 125 1.49 13.61 -1.45
N VAL A 126 0.81 14.54 -0.75
CA VAL A 126 -0.65 14.65 -0.79
C VAL A 126 -1.14 14.89 -2.22
N GLY A 127 -0.48 15.78 -2.96
CA GLY A 127 -0.83 16.07 -4.35
C GLY A 127 -0.54 14.90 -5.30
N TYR A 128 0.52 14.13 -5.08
CA TYR A 128 0.86 12.97 -5.91
C TYR A 128 -0.20 11.87 -5.77
N PHE A 129 -0.48 11.43 -4.55
CA PHE A 129 -1.48 10.37 -4.32
C PHE A 129 -2.92 10.85 -4.56
N GLY A 130 -3.20 12.14 -4.36
CA GLY A 130 -4.48 12.74 -4.74
C GLY A 130 -4.76 12.65 -6.24
N LYS A 131 -3.74 12.84 -7.10
CA LYS A 131 -3.87 12.67 -8.56
C LYS A 131 -4.12 11.22 -8.97
N LEU A 132 -3.55 10.27 -8.22
CA LEU A 132 -3.77 8.84 -8.44
C LEU A 132 -5.12 8.36 -7.89
N GLU A 133 -5.90 9.25 -7.26
CA GLU A 133 -7.13 8.91 -6.54
C GLU A 133 -6.90 7.80 -5.50
N ALA A 134 -5.73 7.81 -4.86
CA ALA A 134 -5.33 6.81 -3.89
C ALA A 134 -5.74 7.22 -2.47
N LEU A 135 -6.34 6.28 -1.74
CA LEU A 135 -6.63 6.44 -0.31
C LEU A 135 -5.32 6.34 0.48
N ILE A 136 -5.07 7.25 1.43
CA ILE A 136 -3.95 7.14 2.35
C ILE A 136 -4.48 6.62 3.69
N THR A 137 -3.92 5.51 4.18
CA THR A 137 -4.29 4.90 5.46
C THR A 137 -3.09 4.80 6.39
N PHE A 138 -3.37 4.84 7.69
CA PHE A 138 -2.37 4.76 8.74
C PHE A 138 -2.80 3.70 9.76
N ASP A 139 -1.93 2.72 9.99
CA ASP A 139 -2.05 1.78 11.09
C ASP A 139 -0.91 2.05 12.07
N ILE A 140 -1.24 2.47 13.29
CA ILE A 140 -0.24 2.87 14.30
C ILE A 140 -0.35 1.93 15.49
N TYR A 141 0.75 1.23 15.77
CA TYR A 141 0.90 0.31 16.89
C TYR A 141 1.93 0.89 17.86
N VAL A 142 1.48 1.19 19.08
CA VAL A 142 2.31 1.66 20.18
C VAL A 142 2.35 0.59 21.26
N TYR A 143 3.54 0.22 21.71
CA TYR A 143 3.78 -0.81 22.72
C TYR A 143 4.20 -0.22 24.06
#